data_AF-A0A345Z2J3-F1
#
_entry.id   AF-A0A345Z2J3-F1
#
_cell.length_a   1.000
_cell.length_b   1.000
_cell.length_c   1.000
_cell.angle_alpha   90.00
_cell.angle_beta   90.00
_cell.angle_gamma   90.00
#
_symmetry.space_group_name_H-M   'P 1'
#
loop_
_entity.id
_entity.type
_entity.pdbx_description
1 polymer ?
#
loop_
_entity_poly.entity_id
_entity_poly.type
_entity_poly.pdbx_seq_one_letter_code
_entity_poly.pdbx_strand_id
1 'polypeptide(L)'
;MANLKGNKSHMTSFDKKLEIAHDWLQNQQSWKKLAAKYNVSYSAARKWALGYEQFGEEYLKRISSRKGQTAGISRIGAPSKRDKLSYELHRLKKKNKELEMENEFLKKFNQYLEDLEKNNK
;
A
#
# COMPACT_ATOMS: atom_id res chain seq x y z
N MET A 1 17.29 -14.61 13.77
CA MET A 1 16.25 -14.88 12.75
C MET A 1 16.93 -15.52 11.54
N ALA A 2 16.46 -16.70 11.12
CA ALA A 2 17.14 -17.53 10.12
C ALA A 2 17.28 -16.81 8.76
N ASN A 3 18.52 -16.72 8.27
CA ASN A 3 18.82 -16.30 6.90
C ASN A 3 18.58 -17.48 5.96
N LEU A 4 17.40 -17.53 5.34
CA LEU A 4 17.03 -18.56 4.38
C LEU A 4 17.79 -18.29 3.06
N LYS A 5 18.86 -19.06 2.83
CA LYS A 5 19.65 -19.09 1.59
C LYS A 5 18.82 -19.78 0.48
N GLY A 6 17.91 -19.04 -0.15
CA GLY A 6 17.32 -19.36 -1.44
C GLY A 6 17.81 -18.38 -2.51
N ASN A 7 17.81 -18.78 -3.78
CA ASN A 7 18.34 -18.00 -4.92
C ASN A 7 17.76 -16.57 -4.93
N LYS A 8 18.57 -15.59 -4.49
CA LYS A 8 18.13 -14.21 -4.17
C LYS A 8 17.58 -13.43 -5.37
N SER A 9 17.89 -13.86 -6.59
CA SER A 9 17.52 -13.19 -7.84
C SER A 9 16.02 -13.27 -8.15
N HIS A 10 15.39 -14.44 -7.98
CA HIS A 10 13.96 -14.62 -8.28
C HIS A 10 13.05 -13.96 -7.21
N MET A 11 13.48 -13.95 -5.95
CA MET A 11 12.70 -13.41 -4.82
C MET A 11 12.75 -11.88 -4.71
N THR A 12 13.53 -11.20 -5.56
CA THR A 12 13.74 -9.74 -5.51
C THR A 12 13.33 -9.01 -6.78
N SER A 13 12.65 -9.69 -7.71
CA SER A 13 12.06 -9.05 -8.90
C SER A 13 11.03 -8.00 -8.50
N PHE A 14 10.91 -6.95 -9.32
CA PHE A 14 9.93 -5.88 -9.15
C PHE A 14 8.51 -6.45 -9.00
N ASP A 15 8.13 -7.38 -9.87
CA ASP A 15 6.79 -7.97 -9.91
C ASP A 15 6.43 -8.68 -8.60
N LYS A 16 7.38 -9.43 -8.02
CA LYS A 16 7.17 -10.11 -6.74
C LYS A 16 7.06 -9.13 -5.57
N LYS A 17 7.83 -8.05 -5.57
CA LYS A 17 7.69 -7.01 -4.53
C LYS A 17 6.35 -6.27 -4.65
N LEU A 18 5.89 -6.06 -5.89
CA LEU A 18 4.60 -5.45 -6.20
C LEU A 18 3.46 -6.33 -5.70
N GLU A 19 3.51 -7.63 -6.00
CA GLU A 19 2.54 -8.62 -5.53
C GLU A 19 2.44 -8.64 -4.00
N ILE A 20 3.58 -8.64 -3.28
CA ILE A 20 3.63 -8.60 -1.82
C ILE A 20 2.98 -7.31 -1.27
N ALA A 21 3.25 -6.17 -1.89
CA ALA A 21 2.71 -4.89 -1.44
C ALA A 21 1.19 -4.80 -1.67
N HIS A 22 0.70 -5.28 -2.82
CA HIS A 22 -0.73 -5.35 -3.10
C HIS A 22 -1.46 -6.32 -2.17
N ASP A 23 -0.91 -7.51 -1.94
CA ASP A 23 -1.50 -8.52 -1.06
C ASP A 23 -1.67 -7.98 0.37
N TRP A 24 -0.71 -7.18 0.85
CA TRP A 24 -0.84 -6.49 2.12
C TRP A 24 -1.96 -5.44 2.13
N LEU A 25 -2.01 -4.59 1.10
CA LEU A 25 -3.03 -3.54 0.99
C LEU A 25 -4.45 -4.10 0.88
N GLN A 26 -4.61 -5.25 0.24
CA GLN A 26 -5.91 -5.90 0.05
C GLN A 26 -6.34 -6.70 1.28
N ASN A 27 -5.42 -7.48 1.87
CA ASN A 27 -5.79 -8.45 2.91
C ASN A 27 -5.52 -7.98 4.34
N GLN A 28 -4.88 -6.82 4.54
CA GLN A 28 -4.47 -6.26 5.85
C GLN A 28 -3.82 -7.29 6.80
N GLN A 29 -3.14 -8.29 6.23
CA GLN A 29 -2.58 -9.38 7.01
C GLN A 29 -1.32 -8.93 7.76
N SER A 30 -1.06 -9.58 8.90
CA SER A 30 0.16 -9.35 9.66
C SER A 30 1.41 -9.63 8.83
N TRP A 31 2.46 -8.83 9.01
CA TRP A 31 3.74 -8.94 8.32
C TRP A 31 4.39 -10.34 8.42
N LYS A 32 4.17 -11.04 9.54
CA LYS A 32 4.67 -12.42 9.73
C LYS A 32 4.01 -13.40 8.76
N LYS A 33 2.70 -13.27 8.52
CA LYS A 33 1.95 -14.09 7.56
C LYS A 33 2.40 -13.81 6.13
N LEU A 34 2.55 -12.53 5.78
CA LEU A 34 3.03 -12.10 4.45
C LEU A 34 4.46 -12.62 4.18
N ALA A 35 5.34 -12.49 5.16
CA ALA A 35 6.71 -12.99 5.10
C ALA A 35 6.78 -14.51 4.89
N ALA A 36 5.96 -15.28 5.63
CA ALA A 36 5.87 -16.72 5.46
C ALA A 36 5.28 -17.11 4.09
N LYS A 37 4.21 -16.44 3.65
CA LYS A 37 3.53 -16.69 2.36
C LYS A 37 4.47 -16.54 1.16
N TYR A 38 5.30 -15.50 1.17
CA TYR A 38 6.22 -15.22 0.07
C TYR A 38 7.66 -15.70 0.33
N ASN A 39 7.88 -16.39 1.46
CA ASN A 39 9.19 -16.87 1.90
C ASN A 39 10.27 -15.78 1.98
N VAL A 40 9.88 -14.55 2.32
CA VAL A 40 10.79 -13.40 2.44
C VAL A 40 11.04 -13.04 3.90
N SER A 41 12.10 -12.28 4.17
CA SER A 41 12.31 -11.80 5.53
C SER A 41 11.19 -10.85 5.95
N TYR A 42 10.85 -10.88 7.24
CA TYR A 42 9.91 -9.94 7.85
C TYR A 42 10.23 -8.48 7.52
N SER A 43 11.52 -8.13 7.59
CA SER A 43 12.01 -6.79 7.30
C SER A 43 11.86 -6.41 5.83
N ALA A 44 12.03 -7.35 4.90
CA ALA A 44 11.82 -7.12 3.47
C ALA A 44 10.33 -6.93 3.14
N ALA A 45 9.45 -7.81 3.63
CA ALA A 45 8.01 -7.70 3.48
C ALA A 45 7.50 -6.33 3.95
N ARG A 46 7.89 -5.93 5.17
CA ARG A 46 7.55 -4.62 5.73
C ARG A 46 8.10 -3.47 4.89
N LYS A 47 9.37 -3.55 4.46
CA LYS A 47 10.02 -2.49 3.69
C LYS A 47 9.36 -2.26 2.34
N TRP A 48 9.00 -3.33 1.63
CA TRP A 48 8.37 -3.23 0.32
C TRP A 48 6.93 -2.77 0.41
N ALA A 49 6.16 -3.31 1.36
CA ALA A 49 4.78 -2.87 1.57
C ALA A 49 4.71 -1.40 2.00
N LEU A 50 5.48 -0.97 3.01
CA LEU A 50 5.50 0.43 3.43
C LEU A 50 6.06 1.36 2.36
N GLY A 51 7.11 0.93 1.66
CA GLY A 51 7.68 1.74 0.59
C GLY A 51 6.73 1.90 -0.60
N TYR A 52 5.98 0.85 -0.94
CA TYR A 52 4.92 0.91 -1.94
C TYR A 52 3.75 1.78 -1.48
N GLU A 53 3.33 1.66 -0.22
CA GLU A 53 2.28 2.50 0.37
C GLU A 53 2.68 3.99 0.35
N GLN A 54 3.95 4.29 0.60
CA GLN A 54 4.46 5.67 0.68
C GLN A 54 4.80 6.29 -0.68
N PHE A 55 5.28 5.51 -1.63
CA PHE A 55 5.90 6.02 -2.87
C PHE A 55 5.43 5.29 -4.14
N GLY A 56 4.49 4.36 -4.01
CA GLY A 56 3.97 3.56 -5.12
C GLY A 56 5.02 2.68 -5.78
N GLU A 57 4.74 2.34 -7.04
CA GLU A 57 5.60 1.48 -7.85
C GLU A 57 7.00 2.04 -8.07
N GLU A 58 7.17 3.37 -8.09
CA GLU A 58 8.47 4.00 -8.35
C GLU A 58 9.52 3.59 -7.32
N TYR A 59 9.12 3.48 -6.06
CA TYR A 59 10.00 2.99 -5.00
C TYR A 59 10.42 1.55 -5.27
N LEU A 60 9.48 0.68 -5.64
CA LEU A 60 9.76 -0.71 -5.95
C LEU A 60 10.68 -0.85 -7.17
N LYS A 61 10.47 -0.04 -8.23
CA LYS A 61 11.36 0.01 -9.42
C LYS A 61 12.77 0.43 -9.03
N ARG A 62 12.89 1.48 -8.19
CA ARG A 62 14.18 1.98 -7.69
C ARG A 62 14.96 0.92 -6.92
N ILE A 63 14.33 0.24 -5.97
CA ILE A 63 14.97 -0.81 -5.13
C ILE A 63 15.16 -2.15 -5.85
N SER A 64 14.65 -2.29 -7.07
CA SER A 64 14.81 -3.50 -7.90
C SER A 64 15.89 -3.34 -8.98
N SER A 65 16.32 -2.12 -9.25
CA SER A 65 17.44 -1.84 -10.16
C SER A 65 18.79 -2.27 -9.55
N ARG A 66 19.74 -2.76 -10.38
CA ARG A 66 21.11 -3.11 -9.94
C ARG A 66 21.83 -1.94 -9.27
N LYS A 67 21.55 -0.70 -9.70
CA LYS A 67 22.12 0.55 -9.15
C LYS A 67 21.64 0.83 -7.71
N GLY A 68 20.42 0.40 -7.37
CA GLY A 68 19.88 0.46 -6.00
C GLY A 68 20.42 -0.61 -5.05
N GLN A 69 21.11 -1.65 -5.56
CA GLN A 69 21.78 -2.65 -4.73
C GLN A 69 23.21 -2.24 -4.36
N THR A 70 23.94 -1.56 -5.25
CA THR A 70 25.31 -1.06 -5.01
C THR A 70 25.33 0.21 -4.16
N ALA A 71 24.29 1.04 -4.24
CA ALA A 71 24.11 2.19 -3.37
C ALA A 71 23.55 1.72 -2.02
N GLY A 72 24.42 1.11 -1.19
CA GLY A 72 24.19 0.69 0.19
C GLY A 72 22.74 0.80 0.67
N ILE A 73 22.01 -0.30 0.62
CA ILE A 73 20.60 -0.40 1.05
C ILE A 73 20.42 0.02 2.54
N SER A 74 21.53 0.17 3.28
CA SER A 74 21.64 0.82 4.59
C SER A 74 21.40 2.34 4.60
N ARG A 75 21.39 3.02 3.44
CA ARG A 75 21.19 4.48 3.30
C ARG A 75 19.78 4.91 2.89
N ILE A 76 18.80 3.99 2.83
CA ILE A 76 17.39 4.42 2.86
C ILE A 76 17.12 4.84 4.30
N GLY A 77 17.58 6.04 4.65
CA GLY A 77 17.24 6.68 5.92
C GLY A 77 15.74 6.80 6.08
N ALA A 78 15.29 7.12 7.28
CA ALA A 78 13.87 7.34 7.58
C ALA A 78 13.22 8.25 6.51
N PRO A 79 11.94 8.01 6.16
CA PRO A 79 11.23 8.80 5.15
C PRO A 79 11.39 10.31 5.40
N SER A 80 11.67 11.07 4.35
CA SER A 80 11.81 12.53 4.44
C SER A 80 10.48 13.16 4.85
N LYS A 81 10.52 14.40 5.39
CA LYS A 81 9.30 15.14 5.75
C LYS A 81 8.35 15.32 4.55
N ARG A 82 8.90 15.52 3.35
CA ARG A 82 8.11 15.60 2.09
C ARG A 82 7.39 14.29 1.79
N ASP A 83 8.08 13.17 1.99
CA ASP A 83 7.55 11.84 1.73
C ASP A 83 6.37 11.52 2.67
N LYS A 84 6.52 11.84 3.96
CA LYS A 84 5.44 11.71 4.96
C LYS A 84 4.23 12.58 4.60
N LEU A 85 4.47 13.82 4.16
CA LEU A 85 3.41 14.75 3.78
C LEU A 85 2.65 14.28 2.54
N SER A 86 3.36 13.77 1.53
CA SER A 86 2.75 13.19 0.32
C SER A 86 1.85 12.00 0.65
N TYR A 87 2.28 11.14 1.58
CA TYR A 87 1.49 10.02 2.08
C TYR A 87 0.21 10.48 2.80
N GLU A 88 0.33 11.42 3.75
CA GLU A 88 -0.85 11.94 4.46
C GLU A 88 -1.84 12.56 3.47
N LEU A 89 -1.35 13.30 2.49
CA LEU A 89 -2.18 13.88 1.43
C LEU A 89 -2.90 12.80 0.61
N HIS A 90 -2.20 11.72 0.22
CA HIS A 90 -2.83 10.63 -0.52
C HIS A 90 -3.89 9.90 0.32
N ARG A 91 -3.56 9.56 1.57
CA ARG A 91 -4.48 8.90 2.52
C ARG A 91 -5.72 9.76 2.78
N LEU A 92 -5.53 11.07 3.01
CA LEU A 92 -6.63 12.01 3.20
C LEU A 92 -7.48 12.12 1.95
N LYS A 93 -6.90 12.19 0.74
CA LYS A 93 -7.66 12.20 -0.51
C LYS A 93 -8.50 10.94 -0.70
N LYS A 94 -7.95 9.76 -0.41
CA LYS A 94 -8.69 8.50 -0.51
C LYS A 94 -9.88 8.50 0.47
N LYS A 95 -9.63 8.89 1.72
CA LYS A 95 -10.68 8.95 2.74
C LYS A 95 -11.75 9.99 2.41
N ASN A 96 -11.34 11.13 1.86
CA ASN A 96 -12.27 12.16 1.42
C ASN A 96 -13.16 11.64 0.28
N LYS A 97 -12.57 10.98 -0.73
CA LYS A 97 -13.34 10.35 -1.81
C LYS A 97 -14.35 9.32 -1.30
N GLU A 98 -13.98 8.50 -0.33
CA GLU A 98 -14.90 7.54 0.32
C GLU A 98 -16.07 8.26 1.00
N LEU A 99 -15.80 9.32 1.76
CA LEU A 99 -16.81 10.13 2.45
C LEU A 99 -17.70 10.92 1.48
N GLU A 100 -17.16 11.39 0.36
CA GLU A 100 -17.92 12.05 -0.70
C GLU A 100 -18.93 11.08 -1.31
N MET A 101 -18.52 9.84 -1.62
CA MET A 101 -19.43 8.81 -2.14
C MET A 101 -20.52 8.44 -1.13
N GLU A 102 -20.18 8.32 0.16
CA GLU A 102 -21.15 8.06 1.23
C GLU A 102 -22.16 9.21 1.37
N ASN A 103 -21.69 10.46 1.34
CA ASN A 103 -22.57 11.63 1.35
C ASN A 103 -23.49 11.69 0.13
N GLU A 104 -22.98 11.42 -1.06
CA GLU A 104 -23.79 11.37 -2.29
C GLU A 104 -24.87 10.30 -2.22
N PHE A 105 -24.52 9.12 -1.69
CA PHE A 105 -25.47 8.04 -1.48
C PHE A 105 -26.58 8.44 -0.50
N LEU A 106 -26.22 9.00 0.65
CA LEU A 106 -27.18 9.45 1.67
C LEU A 106 -28.13 10.53 1.14
N LYS A 107 -27.61 11.49 0.35
CA LYS A 107 -28.44 12.52 -0.29
C LYS A 107 -29.48 11.90 -1.24
N LYS A 108 -29.06 10.96 -2.09
CA LYS A 108 -29.99 10.26 -3.00
C LYS A 108 -31.01 9.43 -2.24
N PHE A 109 -30.61 8.79 -1.15
CA PHE A 109 -31.51 8.01 -0.31
C PHE A 109 -32.57 8.89 0.38
N ASN A 110 -32.17 10.03 0.95
CA ASN A 110 -33.11 10.98 1.55
C ASN A 110 -34.09 11.55 0.53
N GLN A 111 -33.61 11.91 -0.67
CA GLN A 111 -34.48 12.37 -1.75
C GLN A 111 -35.55 11.33 -2.12
N TYR A 112 -35.14 10.07 -2.21
CA TYR A 112 -36.07 8.97 -2.49
C TYR A 112 -37.16 8.84 -1.42
N LEU A 113 -36.80 8.97 -0.13
CA LEU A 113 -37.78 8.95 0.97
C LEU A 113 -38.75 10.13 0.89
N GLU A 114 -38.26 11.35 0.63
CA GLU A 114 -39.12 12.53 0.46
C GLU A 114 -40.09 12.37 -0.71
N ASP A 115 -39.66 11.76 -1.82
CA ASP A 115 -40.50 11.53 -2.99
C ASP A 115 -41.59 10.49 -2.70
N LEU A 116 -41.29 9.47 -1.88
CA LEU A 116 -42.29 8.50 -1.41
C LEU A 116 -43.33 9.15 -0.47
N GLU A 117 -42.90 10.05 0.41
CA GLU A 117 -43.82 10.78 1.30
C GLU A 117 -44.73 11.73 0.52
N LYS A 118 -44.21 12.37 -0.53
CA LYS A 118 -45.00 13.25 -1.41
C LYS A 118 -46.01 12.49 -2.27
N ASN A 119 -45.66 11.29 -2.76
CA ASN A 119 -46.56 10.48 -3.58
C ASN A 119 -47.66 9.74 -2.78
N ASN A 120 -47.53 9.67 -1.44
CA ASN A 120 -48.54 9.08 -0.56
C ASN A 120 -49.49 10.11 0.10
N LYS A 121 -49.36 11.40 -0.24
CA LYS A 121 -50.28 12.48 0.14
C LYS A 121 -51.14 12.88 -1.05
#